data_AF-A0A9W6PT79-F1
#
_entry.id   AF-A0A9W6PT79-F1
#
_cell.length_a   1.000
_cell.length_b   1.000
_cell.length_c   1.000
_cell.angle_alpha   90.00
_cell.angle_beta   90.00
_cell.angle_gamma   90.00
#
_symmetry.space_group_name_H-M   'P 1'
#
loop_
_entity.id
_entity.type
_entity.pdbx_description
1 polymer ?
#
loop_
_entity_poly.entity_id
_entity_poly.type
_entity_poly.pdbx_seq_one_letter_code
_entity_poly.pdbx_strand_id
1 'polypeptide(L)' 'MSTTSIAARIAGNGMQQHLYAEPATVAECRYAGYSCWWDSDCCNETVHLICEWWTCRYA' A
#
# COMPACT_ATOMS: atom_id res chain seq x y z
N MET A 1 26.27 -2.16 42.08
CA MET A 1 26.26 -1.75 40.66
C MET A 1 25.19 -2.57 39.97
N SER A 2 23.98 -2.03 39.78
CA SER A 2 22.86 -2.80 39.22
C SER A 2 23.04 -2.95 37.71
N THR A 3 23.39 -4.15 37.27
CA THR A 3 23.47 -4.53 35.86
C THR A 3 22.05 -4.61 35.30
N THR A 4 21.54 -3.51 34.75
CA THR A 4 20.31 -3.53 33.97
C THR A 4 20.57 -4.33 32.69
N SER A 5 19.90 -5.47 32.56
CA SER A 5 19.99 -6.32 31.37
C SER A 5 19.51 -5.55 30.14
N ILE A 6 20.06 -5.88 28.97
CA ILE A 6 19.63 -5.31 27.68
C ILE A 6 18.12 -5.53 27.49
N ALA A 7 17.60 -6.68 27.95
CA ALA A 7 16.18 -6.98 28.00
C ALA A 7 15.37 -5.96 28.83
N ALA A 8 15.88 -5.51 29.98
CA ALA A 8 15.22 -4.49 30.80
C ALA A 8 15.21 -3.10 30.13
N ARG A 9 16.24 -2.78 29.35
CA ARG A 9 16.30 -1.53 28.57
C ARG A 9 15.33 -1.54 27.39
N ILE A 10 15.21 -2.68 26.72
CA ILE A 10 14.25 -2.87 25.63
C ILE A 10 12.83 -2.93 26.18
N ALA A 11 12.56 -3.57 27.32
CA ALA A 11 11.23 -3.58 27.92
C ALA A 11 10.78 -2.18 28.40
N GLY A 12 11.72 -1.36 28.91
CA GLY A 12 11.43 0.02 29.35
C GLY A 12 11.16 1.00 28.20
N ASN A 13 11.74 0.77 27.02
CA ASN A 13 11.64 1.65 25.84
C ASN A 13 10.94 0.99 24.62
N GLY A 14 10.45 -0.24 24.77
CA GLY A 14 10.05 -1.13 23.67
C GLY A 14 8.63 -0.94 23.16
N MET A 15 7.88 -0.02 23.75
CA MET A 15 6.49 0.27 23.34
C MET A 15 6.39 1.36 22.28
N GLN A 16 7.52 1.88 21.78
CA GLN A 16 7.53 2.97 20.80
C GLN A 16 8.42 2.68 19.59
N GLN A 17 8.49 1.42 19.15
CA GLN A 17 8.78 1.21 17.73
C GLN A 17 7.48 1.44 16.96
N HIS A 18 7.08 2.71 16.85
CA HIS A 18 6.11 3.12 15.84
C HIS A 18 6.74 2.75 14.51
N LEU A 19 6.39 1.57 13.97
CA LEU A 19 6.49 1.33 12.54
C LEU A 19 5.66 2.45 11.92
N TYR A 20 6.35 3.51 11.48
CA TYR A 20 5.78 4.48 10.56
C TYR A 20 5.64 3.72 9.23
N ALA A 21 4.63 2.86 9.17
CA ALA A 21 4.10 2.42 7.90
C ALA A 21 3.32 3.64 7.41
N GLU A 22 3.94 4.40 6.51
CA GLU A 22 3.18 5.29 5.65
C GLU A 22 1.95 4.53 5.16
N PRO A 23 0.73 5.10 5.27
CA PRO A 23 -0.44 4.43 4.73
C PRO A 23 -0.16 4.23 3.25
N ALA A 24 0.10 2.97 2.87
CA ALA A 24 0.12 2.58 1.49
C ALA A 24 -1.27 2.92 0.98
N THR A 25 -1.40 4.07 0.33
CA THR A 25 -2.58 4.38 -0.43
C THR A 25 -2.61 3.31 -1.50
N VAL A 26 -3.40 2.26 -1.26
CA VAL A 26 -3.75 1.31 -2.29
C VAL A 26 -4.50 2.18 -3.29
N ALA A 27 -3.81 2.56 -4.36
CA ALA A 27 -4.40 3.36 -5.41
C ALA A 27 -5.66 2.61 -5.85
N GLU A 28 -6.82 3.21 -5.62
CA GLU A 28 -8.08 2.60 -6.01
C GLU A 28 -8.04 2.41 -7.53
N CYS A 29 -8.10 1.15 -7.96
CA CYS A 29 -8.13 0.84 -9.38
C CYS A 29 -9.51 1.25 -9.95
N ARG A 30 -9.52 1.57 -11.25
CA ARG A 30 -10.70 2.08 -11.97
C ARG A 30 -11.35 0.95 -12.76
N TYR A 31 -12.68 0.96 -12.77
CA TYR A 31 -13.48 -0.01 -13.51
C TYR A 31 -13.68 0.40 -14.98
N ALA A 32 -14.26 -0.50 -15.78
CA ALA A 32 -14.55 -0.24 -17.19
C ALA A 32 -15.38 1.06 -17.37
N GLY A 33 -15.02 1.87 -18.36
CA GLY A 33 -15.68 3.13 -18.69
C GLY A 33 -15.19 4.35 -17.92
N TYR A 34 -14.39 4.17 -16.86
CA TYR A 34 -13.74 5.29 -16.18
C TYR A 34 -12.56 5.82 -17.00
N SER A 35 -12.28 7.11 -16.84
CA SER A 35 -11.09 7.71 -17.44
C SER A 35 -9.82 7.11 -16.84
N CYS A 36 -8.75 7.01 -17.61
CA CYS A 36 -7.45 6.51 -17.18
C CYS A 36 -6.31 7.22 -17.91
N TRP A 37 -5.10 7.18 -17.33
CA TRP A 37 -3.87 7.64 -17.96
C TRP A 37 -2.92 6.49 -18.28
N TRP A 38 -2.94 5.44 -17.46
CA TRP A 38 -2.06 4.27 -17.57
C TRP A 38 -2.85 2.98 -17.37
N ASP A 39 -2.37 1.86 -17.90
CA ASP A 39 -2.98 0.54 -17.68
C ASP A 39 -3.08 0.19 -16.19
N SER A 40 -2.11 0.65 -15.38
CA SER A 40 -2.10 0.48 -13.92
C SER A 40 -3.22 1.23 -13.21
N ASP A 41 -3.87 2.20 -13.86
CA ASP A 41 -5.05 2.86 -13.28
C ASP A 41 -6.27 1.94 -13.33
N CYS A 42 -6.31 0.94 -14.22
CA CYS A 42 -7.46 0.06 -14.42
C CYS A 42 -7.35 -1.21 -13.57
N CYS A 43 -8.47 -1.69 -13.04
CA CYS A 43 -8.49 -2.92 -12.27
C CYS A 43 -8.17 -4.12 -13.16
N ASN A 44 -7.08 -4.84 -12.87
CA ASN A 44 -6.61 -5.98 -13.67
C ASN A 44 -6.77 -7.34 -12.96
N GLU A 45 -7.23 -7.36 -11.70
CA GLU A 45 -7.17 -8.57 -10.85
C GLU A 45 -8.21 -9.64 -11.23
N THR A 46 -9.42 -9.24 -11.61
CA THR A 46 -10.53 -10.17 -11.95
C THR A 46 -10.95 -10.06 -13.41
N VAL A 47 -10.75 -8.89 -14.01
CA VAL A 47 -11.14 -8.55 -15.37
C VAL A 47 -9.96 -7.81 -15.97
N HIS A 48 -9.38 -8.34 -17.04
CA HIS A 48 -8.18 -7.77 -17.67
C HIS A 48 -8.55 -6.44 -18.33
N LEU A 49 -8.46 -5.34 -17.59
CA LEU A 49 -8.72 -3.99 -18.09
C LEU A 49 -7.40 -3.30 -18.46
N ILE A 50 -7.39 -2.65 -19.62
CA ILE A 50 -6.30 -1.80 -20.10
C ILE A 50 -6.80 -0.38 -20.33
N CYS A 51 -5.89 0.58 -20.31
CA CYS A 51 -6.18 1.97 -20.58
C CYS A 51 -6.08 2.26 -22.07
N GLU A 52 -7.23 2.23 -22.76
CA GLU A 52 -7.31 2.48 -24.19
C GLU A 52 -8.17 3.70 -24.48
N TRP A 53 -7.68 4.63 -25.30
CA TRP A 53 -8.37 5.91 -25.58
C TRP A 53 -8.74 6.67 -24.31
N TRP A 54 -7.83 6.71 -23.32
CA TRP A 54 -8.04 7.36 -22.03
C TRP A 54 -9.22 6.80 -21.22
N THR A 55 -9.64 5.56 -21.53
CA THR A 55 -10.77 4.89 -20.88
C THR A 55 -10.37 3.46 -20.52
N CYS A 56 -10.70 3.01 -19.30
CA CYS A 56 -10.52 1.61 -18.94
C CYS A 56 -11.47 0.73 -19.77
N ARG A 57 -10.92 -0.24 -20.50
CA ARG A 57 -11.65 -1.16 -21.38
C ARG A 57 -11.11 -2.57 -21.25
N TYR A 58 -11.93 -3.56 -21.58
CA TYR A 58 -11.49 -4.95 -21.65
C TYR A 58 -10.46 -5.11 -22.77
N ALA A 59 -9.33 -5.73 -22.44
CA ALA A 59 -8.32 -6.14 -23.41
C ALA A 59 -8.79 -7.30 -24.30
#